data_AF-D6U3V8-F1
#
_entry.id   AF-D6U3V8-F1
#
_cell.length_a   1.000
_cell.length_b   1.000
_cell.length_c   1.000
_cell.angle_alpha   90.00
_cell.angle_beta   90.00
_cell.angle_gamma   90.00
#
_symmetry.space_group_name_H-M   'P 1'
#
loop_
_entity.id
_entity.type
_entity.pdbx_description
1 polymer ?
#
loop_
_entity_poly.entity_id
_entity_poly.type
_entity_poly.pdbx_seq_one_letter_code
_entity_poly.pdbx_strand_id
1 'polypeptide(L)'
;MQVSHKKTSVTYPRVRLLYLTLAGLILLGILIQGYLIGTSTFAGTAWGRATHGTLGLLLLLLTLLLPLAALLARLPGKMTIWSAVLFVLTLLQVTLAGFARSVPFLAALHPSNAMLLFGLNVILIIQGWQMRGKQSPEMEQAQTAKALPDDGGARHQVPLEINLATGDFLLYTLISVGVLTLFLLNRNDVVNAVKALNPGFSQSEIDGLVFSIQVIVVGAHLFFGTCTACLAFLIRTGKNWVRIVSSVVAGLVVLEICYEWLSPTDVPAVLAPNQRIYAVFVQILMILMILSSATLQWVPQASRDFFSAEKRQVS
;
A
#
# COMPACT_ATOMS: atom_id res chain seq x y z
N MET A 1 28.92 -37.31 18.89
CA MET A 1 27.84 -36.56 19.55
C MET A 1 27.10 -35.77 18.48
N GLN A 2 25.95 -36.27 18.00
CA GLN A 2 25.13 -35.55 17.01
C GLN A 2 24.26 -34.53 17.76
N VAL A 3 24.57 -33.26 17.61
CA VAL A 3 23.75 -32.16 18.16
C VAL A 3 22.56 -31.97 17.22
N SER A 4 21.42 -32.54 17.58
CA SER A 4 20.16 -32.37 16.84
C SER A 4 19.69 -30.91 16.93
N HIS A 5 20.00 -30.11 15.91
CA HIS A 5 19.44 -28.76 15.76
C HIS A 5 17.95 -28.84 15.46
N LYS A 6 17.13 -28.65 16.50
CA LYS A 6 15.67 -28.51 16.39
C LYS A 6 15.36 -27.22 15.62
N LYS A 7 15.13 -27.31 14.30
CA LYS A 7 14.65 -26.19 13.47
C LYS A 7 13.32 -25.71 14.06
N THR A 8 13.29 -24.54 14.68
CA THR A 8 12.05 -23.89 15.09
C THR A 8 11.29 -23.50 13.83
N SER A 9 10.18 -24.18 13.56
CA SER A 9 9.26 -23.81 12.48
C SER A 9 8.74 -22.40 12.76
N VAL A 10 9.13 -21.43 11.93
CA VAL A 10 8.68 -20.05 12.06
C VAL A 10 7.14 -20.00 12.01
N THR A 11 6.55 -19.34 13.00
CA THR A 11 5.11 -19.28 13.30
C THR A 11 4.27 -18.59 12.21
N TYR A 12 3.79 -19.36 11.23
CA TYR A 12 2.68 -18.96 10.34
C TYR A 12 1.33 -18.65 11.04
N PRO A 13 0.98 -19.22 12.22
CA PRO A 13 -0.31 -18.97 12.86
C PRO A 13 -0.51 -17.52 13.29
N ARG A 14 0.56 -16.87 13.79
CA ARG A 14 0.50 -15.50 14.33
C ARG A 14 0.27 -14.47 13.23
N VAL A 15 0.91 -14.64 12.08
CA VAL A 15 0.76 -13.71 10.94
C VAL A 15 -0.62 -13.83 10.30
N ARG A 16 -1.21 -15.04 10.30
CA ARG A 16 -2.60 -15.23 9.85
C ARG A 16 -3.61 -14.67 10.83
N LEU A 17 -3.35 -14.76 12.13
CA LEU A 17 -4.16 -14.09 13.13
C LEU A 17 -4.12 -12.57 12.92
N LEU A 18 -2.93 -12.00 12.64
CA LEU A 18 -2.81 -10.58 12.29
C LEU A 18 -3.67 -10.21 11.07
N TYR A 19 -3.66 -11.00 10.00
CA TYR A 19 -4.52 -10.79 8.83
C TYR A 19 -6.01 -10.77 9.22
N LEU A 20 -6.47 -11.75 10.00
CA LEU A 20 -7.86 -11.82 10.46
C LEU A 20 -8.23 -10.66 11.39
N THR A 21 -7.33 -10.25 12.28
CA THR A 21 -7.52 -9.10 13.16
C THR A 21 -7.66 -7.82 12.35
N LEU A 22 -6.79 -7.60 11.36
CA LEU A 22 -6.87 -6.44 10.46
C LEU A 22 -8.19 -6.42 9.69
N ALA A 23 -8.58 -7.55 9.08
CA ALA A 23 -9.84 -7.65 8.35
C ALA A 23 -11.05 -7.36 9.26
N GLY A 24 -11.04 -7.90 10.49
CA GLY A 24 -12.06 -7.64 11.50
C GLY A 24 -12.15 -6.17 11.93
N LEU A 25 -11.01 -5.52 12.18
CA LEU A 25 -10.94 -4.10 12.51
C LEU A 25 -11.47 -3.22 11.36
N ILE A 26 -11.15 -3.57 10.11
CA ILE A 26 -11.69 -2.88 8.93
C ILE A 26 -13.22 -3.04 8.89
N LEU A 27 -13.76 -4.24 9.14
CA LEU A 27 -15.19 -4.50 9.10
C LEU A 27 -15.92 -3.68 10.18
N LEU A 28 -15.39 -3.71 11.41
CA LEU A 28 -15.92 -2.93 12.51
C LEU A 28 -15.89 -1.43 12.20
N GLY A 29 -14.79 -0.92 11.63
CA GLY A 29 -14.71 0.47 11.23
C GLY A 29 -15.70 0.85 10.13
N ILE A 30 -15.96 -0.01 9.14
CA ILE A 30 -17.00 0.23 8.11
C ILE A 30 -18.40 0.34 8.75
N LEU A 31 -18.70 -0.48 9.75
CA LEU A 31 -19.97 -0.39 10.48
C LEU A 31 -20.07 0.91 11.28
N ILE A 32 -19.01 1.28 12.00
CA ILE A 32 -18.94 2.56 12.73
C ILE A 32 -19.06 3.75 11.77
N GLN A 33 -18.47 3.70 10.58
CA GLN A 33 -18.61 4.73 9.56
C GLN A 33 -20.07 4.99 9.18
N GLY A 34 -20.83 3.91 8.95
CA GLY A 34 -22.26 3.98 8.64
C GLY A 34 -23.06 4.61 9.79
N TYR A 35 -22.75 4.24 11.02
CA TYR A 35 -23.34 4.86 12.21
C TYR A 35 -23.03 6.37 12.31
N LEU A 36 -21.75 6.77 12.16
CA LEU A 36 -21.31 8.16 12.29
C LEU A 36 -21.90 9.09 11.23
N ILE A 37 -22.04 8.62 9.98
CA ILE A 37 -22.70 9.43 8.95
C ILE A 37 -24.23 9.45 9.15
N GLY A 38 -24.79 8.37 9.69
CA GLY A 38 -26.19 8.29 10.10
C GLY A 38 -26.52 9.32 11.18
N THR A 39 -25.72 9.40 12.25
CA THR A 39 -25.93 10.40 13.31
C THR A 39 -25.83 11.83 12.79
N SER A 40 -24.86 12.13 11.93
CA SER A 40 -24.79 13.44 11.26
C SER A 40 -26.03 13.74 10.41
N THR A 41 -26.54 12.74 9.67
CA THR A 41 -27.65 12.94 8.73
C THR A 41 -28.99 13.07 9.44
N PHE A 42 -29.26 12.19 10.41
CA PHE A 42 -30.57 12.09 11.06
C PHE A 42 -30.67 12.88 12.36
N ALA A 43 -29.56 13.07 13.08
CA ALA A 43 -29.53 13.83 14.34
C ALA A 43 -28.86 15.22 14.19
N GLY A 44 -28.42 15.59 12.99
CA GLY A 44 -27.83 16.90 12.71
C GLY A 44 -26.49 17.14 13.41
N THR A 45 -25.82 16.09 13.88
CA THR A 45 -24.59 16.24 14.67
C THR A 45 -23.38 16.57 13.79
N ALA A 46 -22.85 17.79 13.90
CA ALA A 46 -21.67 18.22 13.15
C ALA A 46 -20.44 17.33 13.41
N TRP A 47 -20.27 16.86 14.65
CA TRP A 47 -19.15 15.97 15.03
C TRP A 47 -19.19 14.63 14.29
N GLY A 48 -20.39 14.07 14.04
CA GLY A 48 -20.53 12.78 13.36
C GLY A 48 -19.89 12.77 11.97
N ARG A 49 -20.07 13.86 11.21
CA ARG A 49 -19.46 14.02 9.88
C ARG A 49 -17.94 14.14 9.95
N ALA A 50 -17.43 14.91 10.90
CA ALA A 50 -15.99 15.09 11.09
C ALA A 50 -15.33 13.75 11.47
N THR A 51 -15.88 13.06 12.48
CA THR A 51 -15.38 11.76 12.93
C THR A 51 -15.48 10.69 11.83
N HIS A 52 -16.54 10.70 11.02
CA HIS A 52 -16.68 9.84 9.84
C HIS A 52 -15.54 10.05 8.83
N GLY A 53 -15.20 11.31 8.53
CA GLY A 53 -14.07 11.64 7.67
C GLY A 53 -12.74 11.11 8.22
N THR A 54 -12.46 11.37 9.51
CA THR A 54 -11.22 10.92 10.17
C THR A 54 -11.11 9.40 10.20
N LEU A 55 -12.18 8.69 10.55
CA LEU A 55 -12.20 7.22 10.57
C LEU A 55 -12.00 6.63 9.17
N GLY A 56 -12.49 7.30 8.12
CA GLY A 56 -12.28 6.89 6.74
C GLY A 56 -10.81 6.87 6.33
N LEU A 57 -10.04 7.88 6.76
CA LEU A 57 -8.60 7.94 6.53
C LEU A 57 -7.85 6.83 7.30
N LEU A 58 -8.27 6.52 8.53
CA LEU A 58 -7.71 5.39 9.28
C LEU A 58 -8.00 4.05 8.58
N LEU A 59 -9.22 3.87 8.05
CA LEU A 59 -9.57 2.67 7.30
C LEU A 59 -8.79 2.52 5.99
N LEU A 60 -8.45 3.62 5.33
CA LEU A 60 -7.55 3.60 4.18
C LEU A 60 -6.18 3.00 4.55
N LEU A 61 -5.62 3.39 5.69
CA LEU A 61 -4.37 2.82 6.19
C LEU A 61 -4.53 1.33 6.57
N LEU A 62 -5.59 0.95 7.26
CA LEU A 62 -5.81 -0.46 7.65
C LEU A 62 -5.99 -1.37 6.43
N THR A 63 -6.74 -0.92 5.42
CA THR A 63 -6.97 -1.69 4.18
C THR A 63 -5.71 -1.82 3.35
N LEU A 64 -4.79 -0.86 3.41
CA LEU A 64 -3.43 -0.98 2.89
C LEU A 64 -2.64 -2.09 3.62
N LEU A 65 -2.67 -2.13 4.94
CA LEU A 65 -1.92 -3.14 5.70
C LEU A 65 -2.41 -4.57 5.45
N LEU A 66 -3.65 -4.76 5.01
CA LEU A 66 -4.27 -6.07 4.81
C LEU A 66 -3.60 -6.94 3.71
N PRO A 67 -3.38 -6.49 2.45
CA PRO A 67 -2.64 -7.25 1.44
C PRO A 67 -1.18 -7.51 1.84
N LEU A 68 -0.54 -6.60 2.58
CA LEU A 68 0.80 -6.84 3.12
C LEU A 68 0.78 -7.99 4.13
N ALA A 69 -0.19 -8.00 5.04
CA ALA A 69 -0.40 -9.11 5.96
C ALA A 69 -0.72 -10.41 5.21
N ALA A 70 -1.44 -10.37 4.09
CA ALA A 70 -1.71 -11.55 3.25
C ALA A 70 -0.42 -12.13 2.63
N LEU A 71 0.45 -11.25 2.11
CA LEU A 71 1.76 -11.63 1.57
C LEU A 71 2.65 -12.23 2.66
N LEU A 72 2.75 -11.58 3.82
CA LEU A 72 3.54 -12.06 4.96
C LEU A 72 3.02 -13.40 5.49
N ALA A 73 1.69 -13.59 5.52
CA ALA A 73 1.04 -14.84 5.91
C ALA A 73 1.11 -15.93 4.83
N ARG A 74 1.66 -15.61 3.65
CA ARG A 74 1.71 -16.48 2.46
C ARG A 74 0.34 -17.07 2.13
N LEU A 75 -0.68 -16.23 2.16
CA LEU A 75 -2.04 -16.63 1.78
C LEU A 75 -2.11 -16.94 0.29
N PRO A 76 -3.13 -17.71 -0.17
CA PRO A 76 -3.36 -17.93 -1.59
C PRO A 76 -3.41 -16.60 -2.35
N GLY A 77 -2.78 -16.54 -3.53
CA GLY A 77 -2.65 -15.29 -4.30
C GLY A 77 -3.99 -14.59 -4.53
N LYS A 78 -5.08 -15.35 -4.69
CA LYS A 78 -6.46 -14.83 -4.78
C LYS A 78 -6.82 -13.94 -3.58
N MET A 79 -6.47 -14.32 -2.35
CA MET A 79 -6.76 -13.53 -1.15
C MET A 79 -5.92 -12.25 -1.06
N THR A 80 -4.66 -12.32 -1.47
CA THR A 80 -3.81 -11.13 -1.59
C THR A 80 -4.40 -10.14 -2.58
N ILE A 81 -4.83 -10.63 -3.76
CA ILE A 81 -5.48 -9.81 -4.79
C ILE A 81 -6.76 -9.17 -4.24
N TRP A 82 -7.67 -9.95 -3.63
CA TRP A 82 -8.90 -9.39 -3.06
C TRP A 82 -8.65 -8.40 -1.93
N SER A 83 -7.60 -8.59 -1.13
CA SER A 83 -7.20 -7.62 -0.10
C SER A 83 -6.69 -6.32 -0.71
N ALA A 84 -5.96 -6.40 -1.83
CA ALA A 84 -5.54 -5.22 -2.59
C ALA A 84 -6.73 -4.52 -3.28
N VAL A 85 -7.70 -5.28 -3.81
CA VAL A 85 -8.95 -4.72 -4.35
C VAL A 85 -9.71 -3.97 -3.25
N LEU A 86 -9.77 -4.50 -2.03
CA LEU A 86 -10.41 -3.81 -0.89
C LEU A 86 -9.74 -2.46 -0.60
N PHE A 87 -8.40 -2.39 -0.64
CA PHE A 87 -7.66 -1.13 -0.53
C PHE A 87 -8.02 -0.14 -1.65
N VAL A 88 -8.02 -0.58 -2.91
CA VAL A 88 -8.36 0.26 -4.06
C VAL A 88 -9.80 0.79 -3.95
N LEU A 89 -10.76 -0.06 -3.57
CA LEU A 89 -12.14 0.37 -3.32
C LEU A 89 -12.23 1.37 -2.16
N THR A 90 -11.36 1.28 -1.16
CA THR A 90 -11.34 2.22 -0.02
C THR A 90 -10.75 3.56 -0.43
N LEU A 91 -9.72 3.56 -1.28
CA LEU A 91 -9.21 4.78 -1.90
C LEU A 91 -10.31 5.45 -2.74
N LEU A 92 -10.99 4.69 -3.59
CA LEU A 92 -12.14 5.17 -4.36
C LEU A 92 -13.24 5.74 -3.45
N GLN A 93 -13.54 5.09 -2.33
CA GLN A 93 -14.52 5.56 -1.34
C GLN A 93 -14.21 6.97 -0.84
N VAL A 94 -12.95 7.22 -0.47
CA VAL A 94 -12.49 8.53 0.03
C VAL A 94 -12.58 9.58 -1.08
N THR A 95 -12.17 9.23 -2.31
CA THR A 95 -12.27 10.13 -3.46
C THR A 95 -13.72 10.50 -3.79
N LEU A 96 -14.63 9.51 -3.83
CA LEU A 96 -16.06 9.74 -4.07
C LEU A 96 -16.68 10.68 -3.02
N ALA A 97 -16.28 10.54 -1.75
CA ALA A 97 -16.72 11.45 -0.69
C ALA A 97 -16.27 12.90 -0.94
N GLY A 98 -15.03 13.08 -1.44
CA GLY A 98 -14.49 14.40 -1.76
C GLY A 98 -15.26 15.14 -2.86
N PHE A 99 -15.90 14.41 -3.78
CA PHE A 99 -16.72 15.00 -4.84
C PHE A 99 -18.07 15.55 -4.37
N ALA A 100 -18.44 15.43 -3.09
CA ALA A 100 -19.77 15.80 -2.60
C ALA A 100 -20.17 17.26 -2.92
N ARG A 101 -19.20 18.18 -3.00
CA ARG A 101 -19.47 19.60 -3.30
C ARG A 101 -19.36 19.95 -4.79
N SER A 102 -18.53 19.22 -5.54
CA SER A 102 -18.19 19.58 -6.93
C SER A 102 -18.93 18.73 -7.97
N VAL A 103 -19.10 17.43 -7.71
CA VAL A 103 -19.77 16.49 -8.62
C VAL A 103 -20.71 15.57 -7.84
N PRO A 104 -21.88 16.08 -7.37
CA PRO A 104 -22.76 15.35 -6.45
C PRO A 104 -23.22 13.98 -6.97
N PHE A 105 -23.40 13.84 -8.29
CA PHE A 105 -23.77 12.56 -8.90
C PHE A 105 -22.69 11.49 -8.72
N LEU A 106 -21.40 11.83 -8.85
CA LEU A 106 -20.31 10.90 -8.56
C LEU A 106 -20.26 10.60 -7.07
N ALA A 107 -20.43 11.61 -6.22
CA ALA A 107 -20.46 11.41 -4.78
C ALA A 107 -21.60 10.49 -4.31
N ALA A 108 -22.71 10.43 -5.04
CA ALA A 108 -23.81 9.50 -4.76
C ALA A 108 -23.42 8.02 -4.94
N LEU A 109 -22.29 7.71 -5.60
CA LEU A 109 -21.74 6.35 -5.64
C LEU A 109 -21.05 5.93 -4.34
N HIS A 110 -20.76 6.87 -3.43
CA HIS A 110 -20.06 6.61 -2.18
C HIS A 110 -20.80 5.57 -1.29
N PRO A 111 -22.12 5.67 -1.01
CA PRO A 111 -22.81 4.63 -0.24
C PRO A 111 -22.80 3.26 -0.92
N SER A 112 -22.94 3.22 -2.26
CA SER A 112 -22.91 1.98 -3.03
C SER A 112 -21.54 1.28 -2.94
N ASN A 113 -20.45 2.04 -3.06
CA ASN A 113 -19.10 1.51 -2.89
C ASN A 113 -18.82 1.06 -1.44
N ALA A 114 -19.43 1.71 -0.44
CA ALA A 114 -19.38 1.24 0.96
C ALA A 114 -19.95 -0.18 1.12
N MET A 115 -21.04 -0.50 0.41
CA MET A 115 -21.64 -1.84 0.45
C MET A 115 -20.73 -2.89 -0.21
N LEU A 116 -20.03 -2.53 -1.28
CA LEU A 116 -19.02 -3.40 -1.91
C LEU A 116 -17.85 -3.68 -0.95
N LEU A 117 -17.34 -2.64 -0.28
CA LEU A 117 -16.30 -2.77 0.75
C LEU A 117 -16.74 -3.71 1.88
N PHE A 118 -17.95 -3.51 2.39
CA PHE A 118 -18.53 -4.38 3.41
C PHE A 118 -18.58 -5.84 2.95
N GLY A 119 -19.20 -6.11 1.80
CA GLY A 119 -19.37 -7.46 1.27
C GLY A 119 -18.03 -8.16 0.99
N LEU A 120 -17.10 -7.47 0.35
CA LEU A 120 -15.76 -8.01 0.07
C LEU A 120 -15.00 -8.33 1.36
N ASN A 121 -15.07 -7.46 2.37
CA ASN A 121 -14.36 -7.70 3.62
C ASN A 121 -14.94 -8.89 4.41
N VAL A 122 -16.27 -9.06 4.42
CA VAL A 122 -16.92 -10.26 4.99
C VAL A 122 -16.43 -11.53 4.29
N ILE A 123 -16.35 -11.52 2.95
CA ILE A 123 -15.85 -12.66 2.17
C ILE A 123 -14.39 -12.98 2.55
N LEU A 124 -13.52 -11.97 2.67
CA LEU A 124 -12.13 -12.15 3.07
C LEU A 124 -11.98 -12.76 4.47
N ILE A 125 -12.81 -12.32 5.42
CA ILE A 125 -12.85 -12.89 6.78
C ILE A 125 -13.28 -14.36 6.74
N ILE A 126 -14.38 -14.69 6.05
CA ILE A 126 -14.89 -16.06 5.93
C ILE A 126 -13.82 -16.98 5.32
N GLN A 127 -13.20 -16.57 4.21
CA GLN A 127 -12.13 -17.33 3.56
C GLN A 127 -10.92 -17.49 4.48
N GLY A 128 -10.54 -16.43 5.21
CA GLY A 128 -9.48 -16.46 6.21
C GLY A 128 -9.71 -17.53 7.29
N TRP A 129 -10.93 -17.62 7.82
CA TRP A 129 -11.31 -18.63 8.81
C TRP A 129 -11.33 -20.04 8.23
N GLN A 130 -11.88 -20.23 7.02
CA GLN A 130 -11.92 -21.55 6.37
C GLN A 130 -10.53 -22.15 6.16
N MET A 131 -9.54 -21.32 5.79
CA MET A 131 -8.16 -21.77 5.64
C MET A 131 -7.50 -22.18 6.96
N ARG A 132 -7.90 -21.55 8.08
CA ARG A 132 -7.40 -21.93 9.40
C ARG A 132 -7.89 -23.32 9.80
N GLY A 133 -9.14 -23.66 9.45
CA GLY A 133 -9.73 -24.98 9.73
C GLY A 133 -9.10 -26.13 8.92
N LYS A 134 -8.87 -25.93 7.62
CA LYS A 134 -8.32 -26.99 6.73
C LYS A 134 -6.89 -27.42 7.08
N GLN A 135 -6.10 -26.51 7.64
CA GLN A 135 -4.67 -26.77 7.84
C GLN A 135 -4.33 -27.58 9.09
N SER A 136 -5.24 -27.71 10.06
CA SER A 136 -4.92 -28.43 11.31
C SER A 136 -4.66 -29.94 11.10
N PRO A 137 -5.46 -30.68 10.30
CA PRO A 137 -5.27 -32.13 10.16
C PRO A 137 -4.28 -32.51 9.04
N GLU A 138 -4.35 -31.83 7.89
CA GLU A 138 -3.49 -32.13 6.73
C GLU A 138 -2.03 -31.72 6.96
N MET A 139 -1.75 -30.61 7.65
CA MET A 139 -0.34 -30.27 7.95
C MET A 139 0.25 -31.19 9.01
N GLU A 140 -0.55 -31.72 9.93
CA GLU A 140 -0.09 -32.69 10.92
C GLU A 140 0.27 -34.01 10.25
N GLN A 141 -0.56 -34.50 9.32
CA GLN A 141 -0.27 -35.68 8.49
C GLN A 141 0.86 -35.47 7.47
N ALA A 142 0.93 -34.31 6.82
CA ALA A 142 1.98 -34.02 5.85
C ALA A 142 3.35 -33.77 6.52
N GLN A 143 3.38 -33.21 7.73
CA GLN A 143 4.62 -33.08 8.51
C GLN A 143 5.12 -34.45 9.03
N THR A 144 4.22 -35.37 9.37
CA THR A 144 4.61 -36.75 9.70
C THR A 144 5.08 -37.53 8.46
N ALA A 145 4.44 -37.36 7.31
CA ALA A 145 4.84 -38.02 6.06
C ALA A 145 6.14 -37.47 5.44
N LYS A 146 6.46 -36.19 5.67
CA LYS A 146 7.65 -35.51 5.10
C LYS A 146 8.90 -35.58 5.99
N ALA A 147 8.89 -36.39 7.04
CA ALA A 147 10.07 -36.74 7.84
C ALA A 147 11.02 -37.75 7.13
N LEU A 148 10.96 -37.83 5.79
CA LEU A 148 12.02 -38.42 4.96
C LEU A 148 13.24 -37.48 4.95
N PRO A 149 14.47 -38.03 4.86
CA PRO A 149 15.69 -37.26 5.03
C PRO A 149 15.76 -36.11 4.00
N ASP A 150 15.81 -34.89 4.53
CA ASP A 150 16.09 -33.62 3.84
C ASP A 150 17.33 -33.84 2.98
N ASP A 151 17.18 -33.93 1.65
CA ASP A 151 18.23 -34.20 0.67
C ASP A 151 19.14 -32.99 0.49
N GLY A 152 19.52 -32.33 1.59
CA GLY A 152 20.43 -31.20 1.58
C GLY A 152 20.03 -30.09 0.61
N GLY A 153 18.73 -29.97 0.29
CA GLY A 153 18.20 -29.09 -0.74
C GLY A 153 18.79 -27.70 -0.60
N ALA A 154 19.72 -27.39 -1.51
CA ALA A 154 20.45 -26.14 -1.53
C ALA A 154 19.43 -25.01 -1.62
N ARG A 155 19.09 -24.42 -0.47
CA ARG A 155 18.21 -23.25 -0.41
C ARG A 155 18.81 -22.24 -1.37
N HIS A 156 18.07 -21.90 -2.43
CA HIS A 156 18.45 -20.84 -3.34
C HIS A 156 18.74 -19.59 -2.50
N GLN A 157 20.02 -19.28 -2.34
CA GLN A 157 20.43 -18.09 -1.64
C GLN A 157 20.03 -16.91 -2.51
N VAL A 158 19.24 -16.00 -1.95
CA VAL A 158 18.88 -14.76 -2.63
C VAL A 158 20.15 -13.93 -2.78
N PRO A 159 20.57 -13.56 -4.01
CA PRO A 159 21.77 -12.77 -4.22
C PRO A 159 21.77 -11.46 -3.43
N LEU A 160 22.95 -10.94 -3.09
CA LEU A 160 23.10 -9.70 -2.34
C LEU A 160 22.40 -8.54 -3.05
N GLU A 161 22.50 -8.48 -4.38
CA GLU A 161 21.93 -7.44 -5.24
C GLU A 161 20.40 -7.41 -5.18
N ILE A 162 19.77 -8.58 -5.05
CA ILE A 162 18.32 -8.70 -4.88
C ILE A 162 17.90 -8.21 -3.48
N ASN A 163 18.71 -8.48 -2.45
CA ASN A 163 18.46 -7.95 -1.11
C ASN A 163 18.65 -6.42 -1.06
N LEU A 164 19.65 -5.88 -1.76
CA LEU A 164 19.87 -4.43 -1.90
C LEU A 164 18.71 -3.76 -2.65
N ALA A 165 18.29 -4.31 -3.80
CA ALA A 165 17.14 -3.82 -4.55
C ALA A 165 15.84 -3.82 -3.72
N THR A 166 15.66 -4.86 -2.89
CA THR A 166 14.56 -4.94 -1.91
C THR A 166 14.67 -3.82 -0.88
N GLY A 167 15.87 -3.58 -0.34
CA GLY A 167 16.16 -2.49 0.60
C GLY A 167 15.82 -1.12 0.01
N ASP A 168 16.22 -0.86 -1.24
CA ASP A 168 15.93 0.40 -1.94
C ASP A 168 14.42 0.67 -2.04
N PHE A 169 13.61 -0.34 -2.41
CA PHE A 169 12.15 -0.17 -2.48
C PHE A 169 11.52 0.07 -1.09
N LEU A 170 11.99 -0.62 -0.05
CA LEU A 170 11.49 -0.42 1.31
C LEU A 170 11.87 0.96 1.86
N LEU A 171 13.11 1.41 1.62
CA LEU A 171 13.55 2.73 2.03
C LEU A 171 12.82 3.82 1.25
N TYR A 172 12.55 3.62 -0.05
CA TYR A 172 11.72 4.53 -0.85
C TYR A 172 10.32 4.67 -0.24
N THR A 173 9.71 3.54 0.15
CA THR A 173 8.40 3.54 0.82
C THR A 173 8.43 4.36 2.10
N LEU A 174 9.46 4.17 2.92
CA LEU A 174 9.63 4.89 4.19
C LEU A 174 9.80 6.40 3.98
N ILE A 175 10.61 6.80 3.00
CA ILE A 175 10.79 8.21 2.62
C ILE A 175 9.46 8.79 2.11
N SER A 176 8.73 8.06 1.27
CA SER A 176 7.42 8.49 0.74
C SER A 176 6.41 8.72 1.87
N VAL A 177 6.39 7.87 2.90
CA VAL A 177 5.57 8.09 4.11
C VAL A 177 6.03 9.33 4.88
N GLY A 178 7.35 9.58 4.95
CA GLY A 178 7.91 10.79 5.55
C GLY A 178 7.49 12.07 4.82
N VAL A 179 7.58 12.08 3.48
CA VAL A 179 7.12 13.19 2.62
C VAL A 179 5.63 13.43 2.83
N LEU A 180 4.82 12.37 2.83
CA LEU A 180 3.40 12.47 3.08
C LEU A 180 3.09 13.07 4.47
N THR A 181 3.83 12.66 5.50
CA THR A 181 3.68 13.19 6.86
C THR A 181 4.01 14.68 6.90
N LEU A 182 5.13 15.10 6.30
CA LEU A 182 5.51 16.50 6.20
C LEU A 182 4.47 17.32 5.43
N PHE A 183 3.97 16.80 4.32
CA PHE A 183 2.91 17.46 3.54
C PHE A 183 1.64 17.70 4.37
N LEU A 184 1.23 16.72 5.18
CA LEU A 184 0.07 16.85 6.06
C LEU A 184 0.30 17.85 7.21
N LEU A 185 1.51 17.84 7.80
CA LEU A 185 1.89 18.78 8.87
C LEU A 185 1.97 20.23 8.37
N ASN A 186 2.29 20.44 7.09
CA ASN A 186 2.37 21.75 6.45
C ASN A 186 1.09 22.15 5.71
N ARG A 187 -0.10 21.70 6.19
CA ARG A 187 -1.40 22.07 5.59
C ARG A 187 -1.57 23.57 5.39
N ASN A 188 -1.09 24.39 6.32
CA ASN A 188 -1.23 25.85 6.24
C ASN A 188 -0.50 26.44 5.03
N ASP A 189 0.63 25.87 4.63
CA ASP A 189 1.37 26.30 3.44
C ASP A 189 0.55 26.04 2.18
N VAL A 190 -0.11 24.87 2.11
CA VAL A 190 -1.06 24.53 1.02
C VAL A 190 -2.23 25.52 0.99
N VAL A 191 -2.80 25.87 2.15
CA VAL A 191 -3.89 26.86 2.25
C VAL A 191 -3.42 28.23 1.76
N ASN A 192 -2.25 28.69 2.21
CA ASN A 192 -1.70 30.00 1.85
C ASN A 192 -1.41 30.09 0.36
N ALA A 193 -0.88 29.03 -0.23
CA ALA A 193 -0.61 28.97 -1.65
C ALA A 193 -1.88 28.92 -2.49
N VAL A 194 -2.89 28.13 -2.08
CA VAL A 194 -4.20 28.13 -2.75
C VAL A 194 -4.83 29.52 -2.69
N LYS A 195 -4.74 30.22 -1.56
CA LYS A 195 -5.17 31.62 -1.41
C LYS A 195 -4.42 32.55 -2.36
N ALA A 196 -3.10 32.44 -2.43
CA ALA A 196 -2.26 33.28 -3.28
C ALA A 196 -2.58 33.08 -4.77
N LEU A 197 -2.84 31.84 -5.19
CA LEU A 197 -3.20 31.49 -6.56
C LEU A 197 -4.67 31.82 -6.91
N ASN A 198 -5.54 32.00 -5.91
CA ASN A 198 -6.98 32.22 -6.10
C ASN A 198 -7.51 33.32 -5.17
N PRO A 199 -7.08 34.58 -5.33
CA PRO A 199 -7.41 35.67 -4.40
C PRO A 199 -8.91 35.99 -4.30
N GLY A 200 -9.70 35.60 -5.31
CA GLY A 200 -11.16 35.78 -5.32
C GLY A 200 -11.97 34.66 -4.67
N PHE A 201 -11.34 33.56 -4.26
CA PHE A 201 -12.07 32.44 -3.65
C PHE A 201 -12.51 32.76 -2.24
N SER A 202 -13.73 32.36 -1.89
CA SER A 202 -14.20 32.32 -0.51
C SER A 202 -13.39 31.30 0.31
N GLN A 203 -13.37 31.48 1.63
CA GLN A 203 -12.69 30.53 2.54
C GLN A 203 -13.21 29.09 2.37
N SER A 204 -14.51 28.93 2.07
CA SER A 204 -15.12 27.61 1.85
C SER A 204 -14.63 26.89 0.59
N GLU A 205 -14.35 27.65 -0.48
CA GLU A 205 -13.80 27.13 -1.74
C GLU A 205 -12.32 26.77 -1.56
N ILE A 206 -11.56 27.62 -0.85
CA ILE A 206 -10.17 27.34 -0.47
C ILE A 206 -10.08 26.04 0.33
N ASP A 207 -10.90 25.88 1.38
CA ASP A 207 -10.89 24.66 2.20
C ASP A 207 -11.28 23.42 1.40
N GLY A 208 -12.23 23.54 0.46
CA GLY A 208 -12.62 22.46 -0.45
C GLY A 208 -11.51 22.04 -1.40
N LEU A 209 -10.80 23.01 -1.99
CA LEU A 209 -9.68 22.76 -2.89
C LEU A 209 -8.48 22.16 -2.14
N VAL A 210 -8.12 22.71 -0.97
CA VAL A 210 -7.06 22.18 -0.12
C VAL A 210 -7.37 20.74 0.29
N PHE A 211 -8.60 20.44 0.71
CA PHE A 211 -9.01 19.08 1.03
C PHE A 211 -8.84 18.13 -0.16
N SER A 212 -9.25 18.56 -1.36
CA SER A 212 -9.12 17.76 -2.59
C SER A 212 -7.66 17.47 -2.93
N ILE A 213 -6.79 18.48 -2.86
CA ILE A 213 -5.34 18.32 -3.05
C ILE A 213 -4.80 17.32 -2.02
N GLN A 214 -5.18 17.45 -0.75
CA GLN A 214 -4.73 16.53 0.30
C GLN A 214 -5.15 15.09 0.01
N VAL A 215 -6.40 14.86 -0.38
CA VAL A 215 -6.89 13.52 -0.72
C VAL A 215 -6.12 12.92 -1.89
N ILE A 216 -5.86 13.70 -2.95
CA ILE A 216 -5.12 13.23 -4.12
C ILE A 216 -3.68 12.88 -3.74
N VAL A 217 -2.97 13.78 -3.05
CA VAL A 217 -1.56 13.60 -2.65
C VAL A 217 -1.42 12.40 -1.71
N VAL A 218 -2.27 12.31 -0.68
CA VAL A 218 -2.31 11.17 0.25
C VAL A 218 -2.60 9.88 -0.50
N GLY A 219 -3.61 9.89 -1.36
CA GLY A 219 -4.00 8.73 -2.14
C GLY A 219 -2.87 8.21 -3.03
N ALA A 220 -2.20 9.11 -3.76
CA ALA A 220 -1.08 8.77 -4.64
C ALA A 220 0.10 8.19 -3.85
N HIS A 221 0.53 8.86 -2.77
CA HIS A 221 1.66 8.40 -1.95
C HIS A 221 1.38 7.06 -1.29
N LEU A 222 0.17 6.87 -0.75
CA LEU A 222 -0.23 5.58 -0.20
C LEU A 222 -0.21 4.51 -1.29
N PHE A 223 -0.82 4.76 -2.46
CA PHE A 223 -0.84 3.80 -3.55
C PHE A 223 0.55 3.40 -4.03
N PHE A 224 1.41 4.35 -4.40
CA PHE A 224 2.76 4.05 -4.90
C PHE A 224 3.67 3.50 -3.80
N GLY A 225 3.58 4.01 -2.57
CA GLY A 225 4.29 3.44 -1.41
C GLY A 225 3.90 1.97 -1.15
N THR A 226 2.62 1.64 -1.31
CA THR A 226 2.13 0.25 -1.21
C THR A 226 2.71 -0.63 -2.30
N CYS A 227 2.60 -0.19 -3.55
CA CYS A 227 3.08 -0.95 -4.71
C CYS A 227 4.58 -1.22 -4.60
N THR A 228 5.36 -0.21 -4.24
CA THR A 228 6.82 -0.33 -4.05
C THR A 228 7.16 -1.26 -2.88
N ALA A 229 6.48 -1.15 -1.74
CA ALA A 229 6.66 -2.09 -0.63
C ALA A 229 6.31 -3.53 -1.02
N CYS A 230 5.21 -3.75 -1.73
CA CYS A 230 4.80 -5.08 -2.20
C CYS A 230 5.83 -5.66 -3.17
N LEU A 231 6.29 -4.86 -4.13
CA LEU A 231 7.31 -5.26 -5.09
C LEU A 231 8.62 -5.63 -4.40
N ALA A 232 9.02 -4.91 -3.35
CA ALA A 232 10.20 -5.25 -2.55
C ALA A 232 10.17 -6.72 -2.08
N PHE A 233 9.04 -7.19 -1.55
CA PHE A 233 8.89 -8.58 -1.13
C PHE A 233 8.80 -9.56 -2.30
N LEU A 234 8.10 -9.18 -3.36
CA LEU A 234 7.91 -10.04 -4.53
C LEU A 234 9.20 -10.25 -5.31
N ILE A 235 10.12 -9.28 -5.35
CA ILE A 235 11.40 -9.38 -6.07
C ILE A 235 12.21 -10.58 -5.59
N ARG A 236 12.12 -10.91 -4.29
CA ARG A 236 12.77 -12.07 -3.68
C ARG A 236 12.20 -13.42 -4.11
N THR A 237 11.11 -13.45 -4.89
CA THR A 237 10.55 -14.69 -5.43
C THR A 237 11.29 -15.18 -6.68
N GLY A 238 12.14 -14.34 -7.29
CA GLY A 238 12.88 -14.73 -8.50
C GLY A 238 12.02 -14.84 -9.75
N LYS A 239 10.77 -14.38 -9.72
CA LYS A 239 9.87 -14.44 -10.87
C LYS A 239 10.18 -13.33 -11.88
N ASN A 240 10.37 -13.70 -13.15
CA ASN A 240 10.72 -12.74 -14.21
C ASN A 240 9.70 -11.60 -14.38
N TRP A 241 8.40 -11.89 -14.24
CA TRP A 241 7.36 -10.87 -14.37
C TRP A 241 7.47 -9.81 -13.27
N VAL A 242 7.91 -10.19 -12.06
CA VAL A 242 8.07 -9.25 -10.95
C VAL A 242 9.13 -8.22 -11.31
N ARG A 243 10.26 -8.67 -11.86
CA ARG A 243 11.33 -7.79 -12.32
C ARG A 243 10.82 -6.77 -13.35
N ILE A 244 10.04 -7.22 -14.34
CA ILE A 244 9.45 -6.34 -15.37
C ILE A 244 8.51 -5.31 -14.72
N VAL A 245 7.58 -5.77 -13.88
CA VAL A 245 6.61 -4.88 -13.21
C VAL A 245 7.32 -3.87 -12.32
N SER A 246 8.35 -4.27 -11.56
CA SER A 246 9.10 -3.32 -10.74
C SER A 246 9.86 -2.29 -11.58
N SER A 247 10.36 -2.64 -12.77
CA SER A 247 10.99 -1.67 -13.67
C SER A 247 9.98 -0.71 -14.29
N VAL A 248 8.77 -1.17 -14.59
CA VAL A 248 7.69 -0.28 -15.08
C VAL A 248 7.27 0.70 -13.98
N VAL A 249 7.03 0.22 -12.76
CA VAL A 249 6.70 1.08 -11.62
C VAL A 249 7.83 2.06 -11.33
N ALA A 250 9.09 1.61 -11.39
CA ALA A 250 10.26 2.46 -11.28
C ALA A 250 10.24 3.59 -12.32
N GLY A 251 10.02 3.27 -13.60
CA GLY A 251 9.94 4.25 -14.67
C GLY A 251 8.79 5.24 -14.49
N LEU A 252 7.61 4.77 -14.05
CA LEU A 252 6.46 5.64 -13.78
C LEU A 252 6.74 6.64 -12.64
N VAL A 253 7.40 6.21 -11.57
CA VAL A 253 7.79 7.12 -10.48
C VAL A 253 8.81 8.16 -10.96
N VAL A 254 9.78 7.76 -11.77
CA VAL A 254 10.75 8.72 -12.36
C VAL A 254 10.02 9.72 -13.27
N LEU A 255 9.09 9.26 -14.10
CA LEU A 255 8.29 10.14 -14.97
C LEU A 255 7.41 11.11 -14.18
N GLU A 256 6.80 10.67 -13.07
CA GLU A 256 6.03 11.53 -12.17
C GLU A 256 6.91 12.66 -11.62
N ILE A 257 8.10 12.32 -11.10
CA ILE A 257 9.03 13.30 -10.56
C ILE A 257 9.54 14.25 -11.67
N CYS A 258 9.88 13.73 -12.85
CA CYS A 258 10.29 14.56 -13.98
C CYS A 258 9.16 15.48 -14.47
N TYR A 259 7.91 15.00 -14.48
CA TYR A 259 6.76 15.81 -14.85
C TYR A 259 6.59 16.99 -13.90
N GLU A 260 6.77 16.78 -12.58
CA GLU A 260 6.73 17.87 -11.61
C GLU A 260 7.80 18.94 -11.88
N TRP A 261 9.00 18.52 -12.30
CA TRP A 261 10.11 19.43 -12.61
C TRP A 261 9.92 20.19 -13.92
N LEU A 262 9.29 19.55 -14.90
CA LEU A 262 9.05 20.09 -16.24
C LEU A 262 7.71 20.84 -16.35
N SER A 263 6.83 20.71 -15.35
CA SER A 263 5.54 21.40 -15.36
C SER A 263 5.79 22.91 -15.36
N PRO A 264 5.27 23.65 -16.37
CA PRO A 264 5.46 25.10 -16.49
C PRO A 264 4.74 25.89 -15.39
N THR A 265 3.98 25.21 -14.54
CA THR A 265 3.32 25.82 -13.39
C THR A 265 4.34 25.99 -12.27
N ASP A 266 4.70 27.23 -11.92
CA ASP A 266 5.48 27.59 -10.71
C ASP A 266 4.80 27.20 -9.37
N VAL A 267 3.77 26.36 -9.42
CA VAL A 267 2.98 25.88 -8.30
C VAL A 267 3.87 25.36 -7.15
N PRO A 268 4.93 24.55 -7.37
CA PRO A 268 5.84 24.16 -6.28
C PRO A 268 6.63 25.33 -5.68
N ALA A 269 7.04 26.30 -6.51
CA ALA A 269 7.79 27.47 -6.07
C ALA A 269 6.92 28.45 -5.26
N VAL A 270 5.63 28.52 -5.57
CA VAL A 270 4.62 29.30 -4.82
C VAL A 270 4.15 28.56 -3.56
N LEU A 271 4.01 27.24 -3.61
CA LEU A 271 3.48 26.41 -2.52
C LEU A 271 4.40 26.38 -1.30
N ALA A 272 5.71 26.24 -1.53
CA ALA A 272 6.66 26.08 -0.44
C ALA A 272 8.07 26.51 -0.85
N PRO A 273 8.32 27.84 -1.03
CA PRO A 273 9.61 28.34 -1.51
C PRO A 273 10.79 27.89 -0.63
N ASN A 274 10.57 27.81 0.69
CA ASN A 274 11.57 27.37 1.66
C ASN A 274 11.75 25.84 1.70
N GLN A 275 10.80 25.07 1.16
CA GLN A 275 10.88 23.62 1.10
C GLN A 275 11.38 23.10 -0.25
N ARG A 276 11.51 23.96 -1.26
CA ARG A 276 11.92 23.58 -2.62
C ARG A 276 13.25 22.81 -2.65
N ILE A 277 14.25 23.27 -1.90
CA ILE A 277 15.57 22.62 -1.86
C ILE A 277 15.45 21.21 -1.25
N TYR A 278 14.67 21.06 -0.18
CA TYR A 278 14.44 19.77 0.48
C TYR A 278 13.62 18.82 -0.40
N ALA A 279 12.57 19.32 -1.05
CA ALA A 279 11.74 18.54 -1.96
C ALA A 279 12.56 18.01 -3.15
N VAL A 280 13.35 18.88 -3.79
CA VAL A 280 14.25 18.50 -4.88
C VAL A 280 15.28 17.47 -4.41
N PHE A 281 15.90 17.68 -3.25
CA PHE A 281 16.86 16.71 -2.70
C PHE A 281 16.22 15.34 -2.46
N VAL A 282 15.04 15.29 -1.83
CA VAL A 282 14.31 14.04 -1.57
C VAL A 282 13.90 13.35 -2.86
N GLN A 283 13.44 14.10 -3.86
CA GLN A 283 13.08 13.58 -5.18
C GLN A 283 14.28 12.99 -5.93
N ILE A 284 15.44 13.68 -5.92
CA ILE A 284 16.69 13.15 -6.49
C ILE A 284 17.06 11.83 -5.80
N LEU A 285 17.03 11.80 -4.47
CA LEU A 285 17.34 10.60 -3.69
C LEU A 285 16.39 9.44 -4.07
N MET A 286 15.10 9.71 -4.16
CA MET A 286 14.08 8.72 -4.55
C MET A 286 14.29 8.20 -5.99
N ILE A 287 14.65 9.06 -6.95
CA ILE A 287 15.01 8.66 -8.32
C ILE A 287 16.22 7.73 -8.29
N LEU A 288 17.30 8.13 -7.60
CA LEU A 288 18.54 7.36 -7.54
C LEU A 288 18.31 5.97 -6.96
N MET A 289 17.51 5.85 -5.91
CA MET A 289 17.15 4.57 -5.30
C MET A 289 16.36 3.67 -6.24
N ILE A 290 15.39 4.23 -6.95
CA ILE A 290 14.57 3.45 -7.89
C ILE A 290 15.38 3.00 -9.12
N LEU A 291 16.25 3.87 -9.65
CA LEU A 291 17.16 3.52 -10.75
C LEU A 291 18.21 2.50 -10.31
N SER A 292 18.76 2.63 -9.09
CA SER A 292 19.64 1.64 -8.46
C SER A 292 18.95 0.29 -8.38
N SER A 293 17.74 0.23 -7.82
CA SER A 293 16.96 -1.00 -7.69
C SER A 293 16.67 -1.67 -9.04
N ALA A 294 16.30 -0.90 -10.07
CA ALA A 294 16.13 -1.43 -11.41
C ALA A 294 17.46 -1.99 -11.97
N THR A 295 18.56 -1.25 -11.81
CA THR A 295 19.89 -1.66 -12.27
C THR A 295 20.34 -2.97 -11.61
N LEU A 296 20.18 -3.08 -10.28
CA LEU A 296 20.53 -4.26 -9.50
C LEU A 296 19.77 -5.53 -9.92
N GLN A 297 18.59 -5.38 -10.52
CA GLN A 297 17.80 -6.51 -11.00
C GLN A 297 18.18 -6.98 -12.42
N TRP A 298 18.74 -6.09 -13.25
CA TRP A 298 19.00 -6.37 -14.67
C TRP A 298 20.48 -6.54 -15.01
N VAL A 299 21.38 -5.84 -14.33
CA VAL A 299 22.80 -5.78 -14.72
C VAL A 299 23.65 -6.90 -14.10
N PRO A 300 23.61 -7.15 -12.77
CA PRO A 300 24.45 -8.18 -12.16
C PRO A 300 24.12 -9.58 -12.68
N GLN A 301 25.16 -10.36 -12.98
CA GLN A 301 25.00 -11.73 -13.48
C GLN A 301 24.20 -12.58 -12.49
N ALA A 302 24.51 -12.47 -11.19
CA ALA A 302 23.82 -13.21 -10.13
C ALA A 302 22.30 -12.94 -10.11
N SER A 303 21.88 -11.68 -10.31
CA SER A 303 20.45 -11.32 -10.43
C SER A 303 19.81 -11.93 -11.67
N ARG A 304 20.49 -11.88 -12.82
CA ARG A 304 19.97 -12.48 -14.06
C ARG A 304 19.79 -13.99 -13.91
N ASP A 305 20.77 -14.66 -13.31
CA ASP A 305 20.71 -16.09 -13.04
C ASP A 305 19.56 -16.42 -12.10
N PHE A 306 19.40 -15.64 -11.02
CA PHE A 306 18.31 -15.78 -10.05
C PHE A 306 16.93 -15.71 -10.71
N PHE A 307 16.69 -14.74 -11.60
CA PHE A 307 15.41 -14.61 -12.31
C PHE A 307 15.22 -15.64 -13.45
N SER A 308 16.28 -16.31 -13.90
CA SER A 308 16.23 -17.32 -14.96
C SER A 308 16.05 -18.75 -14.44
N ALA A 309 16.36 -18.99 -13.16
CA ALA A 309 16.35 -20.31 -12.55
C ALA A 309 14.97 -21.00 -12.54
N GLU A 310 13.87 -20.24 -12.50
CA GLU A 310 12.50 -20.76 -12.52
C GLU A 310 12.21 -21.61 -13.78
N LYS A 311 12.85 -21.30 -14.92
CA LYS A 311 12.68 -22.09 -16.15
C LYS A 311 13.23 -23.53 -16.06
N ARG A 312 14.13 -23.81 -15.10
CA ARG A 312 14.82 -25.12 -15.00
C ARG A 312 14.08 -26.13 -14.12
N GLN A 313 13.07 -25.73 -13.36
CA GLN A 313 12.35 -26.63 -12.45
C GLN A 313 11.08 -27.25 -13.05
N VAL A 314 10.70 -26.87 -14.28
CA VAL A 314 9.45 -27.32 -14.93
C VAL A 314 9.72 -28.26 -16.14
N SER A 315 10.98 -28.61 -16.39
CA SER A 315 11.40 -29.58 -17.41
C SER A 315 11.80 -30.90 -16.78
#